data_AF-A0A2V7ATN7-F1
#
_entry.id   AF-A0A2V7ATN7-F1
#
_cell.length_a   1.000
_cell.length_b   1.000
_cell.length_c   1.000
_cell.angle_alpha   90.00
_cell.angle_beta   90.00
_cell.angle_gamma   90.00
#
_symmetry.space_group_name_H-M   'P 1'
#
loop_
_entity.id
_entity.type
_entity.pdbx_description
1 polymer ?
#
loop_
_entity_poly.entity_id
_entity_poly.type
_entity_poly.pdbx_seq_one_letter_code
_entity_poly.pdbx_strand_id
1 'polypeptide(L)'
;MVARRSARRGSRGGARPPCLLRGHTTLGLAAGVQGVSVHRRGRARDPERRHVRGPMMATQIVDDVRAIRERWHTKQHPFFQALAEGKLPLRAMGVYKAMHYQFLQKALASFGIFYARTYQHADVRKAVVENLSEEEGLKAIPREGHQPHDHGELIFRFCKAAGLSADDVRATKMTPAWWARALHYYHTTAHEPIGVVLAMQSTQEGQQPALNKDVVLPALARHYNFPPGSPAIEFFTEHAEADIEHSNRQADLCLKYLDTDALKARALEVAEQACMLRWASITDLYRREYVGETEILPAGVR
;
A
#
# COMPACT_ATOMS: atom_id res chain seq x y z
N MET A 1 59.58 -8.66 -21.81
CA MET A 1 59.61 -10.02 -21.22
C MET A 1 58.29 -10.23 -20.48
N VAL A 2 57.23 -10.80 -21.07
CA VAL A 2 56.98 -12.25 -21.35
C VAL A 2 56.94 -13.04 -20.02
N ALA A 3 55.91 -13.78 -19.58
CA ALA A 3 54.72 -14.44 -20.16
C ALA A 3 53.64 -14.58 -19.04
N ARG A 4 52.31 -14.53 -19.25
CA ARG A 4 51.36 -15.53 -19.82
C ARG A 4 51.48 -16.98 -19.31
N ARG A 5 50.37 -17.46 -18.71
CA ARG A 5 49.66 -18.77 -18.92
C ARG A 5 48.62 -18.93 -17.80
N SER A 6 47.49 -19.62 -17.89
CA SER A 6 46.60 -20.10 -18.95
C SER A 6 45.48 -20.84 -18.22
N ALA A 7 44.25 -20.76 -18.75
CA ALA A 7 43.04 -21.42 -18.29
C ALA A 7 43.11 -22.95 -18.21
N ARG A 8 42.22 -23.55 -17.40
CA ARG A 8 41.60 -24.86 -17.69
C ARG A 8 40.12 -24.88 -17.32
N ARG A 9 39.31 -25.22 -18.33
CA ARG A 9 37.91 -25.64 -18.29
C ARG A 9 37.81 -27.05 -17.69
N GLY A 10 36.70 -27.33 -17.00
CA GLY A 10 36.23 -28.67 -16.68
C GLY A 10 34.71 -28.70 -16.69
N SER A 11 34.13 -29.26 -17.76
CA SER A 11 32.71 -29.60 -17.90
C SER A 11 32.50 -31.09 -17.63
N ARG A 12 31.36 -31.49 -17.02
CA ARG A 12 30.43 -32.55 -17.50
C ARG A 12 29.52 -33.12 -16.39
N GLY A 13 28.27 -33.43 -16.80
CA GLY A 13 27.35 -34.42 -16.22
C GLY A 13 26.37 -33.85 -15.19
N GLY A 14 25.04 -33.80 -15.36
CA GLY A 14 24.14 -34.50 -16.28
C GLY A 14 23.51 -35.73 -15.62
N ALA A 15 22.36 -35.56 -14.92
CA ALA A 15 21.29 -36.56 -14.75
C ALA A 15 20.09 -36.04 -13.91
N ARG A 16 18.96 -35.78 -14.57
CA ARG A 16 17.57 -36.09 -14.12
C ARG A 16 17.10 -37.28 -15.00
N PRO A 17 16.03 -38.08 -14.75
CA PRO A 17 14.77 -37.86 -14.00
C PRO A 17 14.38 -39.18 -13.21
N PRO A 18 13.11 -39.62 -12.89
CA PRO A 18 11.79 -39.17 -13.33
C PRO A 18 10.65 -39.01 -12.30
N CYS A 19 9.67 -38.28 -12.83
CA CYS A 19 8.30 -38.08 -12.43
C CYS A 19 7.49 -39.39 -12.51
N LEU A 20 6.67 -39.67 -11.50
CA LEU A 20 5.62 -40.68 -11.55
C LEU A 20 4.25 -39.99 -11.42
N LEU A 21 3.59 -39.82 -12.56
CA LEU A 21 2.13 -39.73 -12.65
C LEU A 21 1.57 -41.15 -12.72
N ARG A 22 0.55 -41.46 -11.91
CA ARG A 22 -0.75 -42.03 -12.35
C ARG A 22 -1.58 -42.47 -11.13
N GLY A 23 -2.89 -42.23 -11.22
CA GLY A 23 -3.87 -42.81 -10.32
C GLY A 23 -5.21 -42.08 -10.27
N HIS A 24 -5.85 -41.86 -11.43
CA HIS A 24 -7.29 -41.57 -11.47
C HIS A 24 -8.05 -42.85 -11.09
N THR A 25 -9.02 -42.73 -10.19
CA THR A 25 -10.12 -43.70 -10.08
C THR A 25 -11.40 -42.93 -9.76
N THR A 26 -12.21 -42.73 -10.80
CA THR A 26 -13.61 -42.35 -10.73
C THR A 26 -14.46 -43.61 -10.53
N LEU A 27 -15.16 -43.71 -9.41
CA LEU A 27 -16.43 -44.41 -9.24
C LEU A 27 -17.43 -43.33 -8.82
N GLY A 28 -18.66 -43.23 -9.29
CA GLY A 28 -19.53 -44.17 -9.98
C GLY A 28 -20.94 -43.72 -9.58
N LEU A 29 -21.68 -43.18 -10.56
CA LEU A 29 -23.07 -42.75 -10.42
C LEU A 29 -23.95 -43.95 -10.02
N ALA A 30 -24.83 -43.79 -9.04
CA ALA A 30 -25.99 -44.65 -8.87
C ALA A 30 -27.23 -43.79 -8.59
N ALA A 31 -28.15 -43.84 -9.54
CA ALA A 31 -29.45 -43.22 -9.53
C ALA A 31 -30.43 -43.98 -8.64
N GLY A 32 -31.37 -43.25 -8.02
CA GLY A 32 -32.57 -43.79 -7.40
C GLY A 32 -33.70 -42.80 -7.55
N VAL A 33 -34.63 -43.09 -8.48
CA VAL A 33 -35.86 -42.31 -8.75
C VAL A 33 -37.05 -43.22 -8.49
N GLN A 34 -37.91 -42.84 -7.54
CA GLN A 34 -39.38 -43.10 -7.46
C GLN A 34 -39.94 -42.06 -6.48
N GLY A 35 -41.10 -41.42 -6.60
CA GLY A 35 -42.19 -41.46 -7.56
C GLY A 35 -43.03 -40.18 -7.44
N VAL A 36 -43.93 -39.99 -8.41
CA VAL A 36 -44.67 -38.77 -8.76
C VAL A 36 -45.97 -38.62 -7.95
N SER A 37 -46.38 -37.38 -7.66
CA SER A 37 -47.80 -37.00 -7.67
C SER A 37 -48.01 -35.55 -8.12
N VAL A 38 -49.21 -35.27 -8.61
CA VAL A 38 -49.53 -34.37 -9.73
C VAL A 38 -50.20 -33.06 -9.27
N HIS A 39 -49.81 -31.98 -9.96
CA HIS A 39 -50.50 -30.69 -10.19
C HIS A 39 -50.84 -29.72 -9.05
N ARG A 40 -50.20 -28.54 -9.13
CA ARG A 40 -50.90 -27.25 -9.20
C ARG A 40 -50.19 -26.31 -10.21
N ARG A 41 -50.93 -25.87 -11.23
CA ARG A 41 -50.48 -24.83 -12.18
C ARG A 41 -50.41 -23.48 -11.47
N GLY A 42 -49.31 -22.75 -11.61
CA GLY A 42 -49.20 -21.38 -11.11
C GLY A 42 -47.87 -20.71 -11.43
N ARG A 43 -47.84 -20.03 -12.59
CA ARG A 43 -46.91 -18.97 -13.07
C ARG A 43 -45.40 -19.26 -13.05
N ALA A 44 -44.84 -19.35 -14.26
CA ALA A 44 -43.41 -19.26 -14.53
C ALA A 44 -42.81 -17.99 -13.88
N ARG A 45 -41.73 -18.16 -13.12
CA ARG A 45 -40.88 -17.05 -12.69
C ARG A 45 -39.92 -16.74 -13.83
N ASP A 46 -40.00 -15.52 -14.30
CA ASP A 46 -39.12 -14.87 -15.25
C ASP A 46 -37.65 -14.91 -14.74
N PRO A 47 -36.68 -15.43 -15.51
CA PRO A 47 -35.28 -15.52 -15.08
C PRO A 47 -34.50 -14.21 -15.22
N GLU A 48 -35.11 -13.09 -15.62
CA GLU A 48 -34.44 -11.79 -15.68
C GLU A 48 -34.96 -10.79 -14.63
N ARG A 49 -34.54 -10.97 -13.38
CA ARG A 49 -34.39 -9.83 -12.46
C ARG A 49 -32.95 -9.74 -12.00
N ARG A 50 -32.10 -9.17 -12.85
CA ARG A 50 -30.90 -8.48 -12.35
C ARG A 50 -31.41 -7.42 -11.37
N HIS A 51 -31.07 -7.58 -10.09
CA HIS A 51 -31.17 -6.48 -9.14
C HIS A 51 -30.27 -5.35 -9.66
N VAL A 52 -30.88 -4.34 -10.28
CA VAL A 52 -30.22 -3.08 -10.54
C VAL A 52 -30.01 -2.44 -9.17
N ARG A 53 -28.85 -2.70 -8.56
CA ARG A 53 -28.38 -1.98 -7.36
C ARG A 53 -28.29 -0.50 -7.76
N GLY A 54 -29.15 0.34 -7.20
CA GLY A 54 -29.17 1.77 -7.49
C GLY A 54 -27.90 2.48 -7.02
N PRO A 55 -27.64 3.71 -7.51
CA PRO A 55 -26.43 4.49 -7.21
C PRO A 55 -26.18 4.72 -5.70
N MET A 56 -27.24 4.74 -4.87
CA MET A 56 -27.12 4.93 -3.42
C MET A 56 -26.33 3.84 -2.68
N MET A 57 -26.40 2.58 -3.11
CA MET A 57 -25.65 1.47 -2.45
C MET A 57 -24.19 1.40 -2.89
N ALA A 58 -23.82 2.07 -3.99
CA ALA A 58 -22.44 2.17 -4.45
C ALA A 58 -21.69 3.26 -3.69
N THR A 59 -22.29 4.43 -3.44
CA THR A 59 -21.65 5.49 -2.63
C THR A 59 -21.32 5.02 -1.22
N GLN A 60 -22.17 4.16 -0.63
CA GLN A 60 -22.01 3.66 0.74
C GLN A 60 -20.66 2.96 1.00
N ILE A 61 -20.17 2.11 0.09
CA ILE A 61 -18.93 1.36 0.37
C ILE A 61 -17.69 2.25 0.35
N VAL A 62 -17.64 3.25 -0.53
CA VAL A 62 -16.53 4.23 -0.55
C VAL A 62 -16.58 5.10 0.69
N ASP A 63 -17.76 5.50 1.13
CA ASP A 63 -17.93 6.25 2.37
C ASP A 63 -17.55 5.43 3.60
N ASP A 64 -17.85 4.12 3.62
CA ASP A 64 -17.44 3.22 4.69
C ASP A 64 -15.91 3.05 4.74
N VAL A 65 -15.25 2.91 3.57
CA VAL A 65 -13.77 2.87 3.47
C VAL A 65 -13.15 4.19 3.94
N ARG A 66 -13.75 5.33 3.56
CA ARG A 66 -13.33 6.66 4.05
C ARG A 66 -13.52 6.78 5.56
N ALA A 67 -14.63 6.29 6.10
CA ALA A 67 -14.89 6.30 7.54
C ALA A 67 -13.84 5.47 8.31
N ILE A 68 -13.44 4.31 7.79
CA ILE A 68 -12.31 3.53 8.35
C ILE A 68 -11.04 4.38 8.38
N ARG A 69 -10.68 5.02 7.26
CA ARG A 69 -9.50 5.88 7.18
C ARG A 69 -9.55 7.00 8.22
N GLU A 70 -10.69 7.67 8.38
CA GLU A 70 -10.85 8.78 9.33
C GLU A 70 -10.72 8.32 10.79
N ARG A 71 -11.30 7.16 11.15
CA ARG A 71 -11.13 6.58 12.50
C ARG A 71 -9.67 6.31 12.83
N TRP A 72 -8.89 5.89 11.84
CA TRP A 72 -7.47 5.55 11.98
C TRP A 72 -6.55 6.67 11.46
N HIS A 73 -7.03 7.90 11.32
CA HIS A 73 -6.26 8.94 10.64
C HIS A 73 -4.99 9.30 11.43
N THR A 74 -3.82 9.17 10.82
CA THR A 74 -2.54 9.30 11.54
C THR A 74 -2.28 10.71 12.02
N LYS A 75 -2.96 11.72 11.45
CA LYS A 75 -2.95 13.09 12.00
C LYS A 75 -3.35 13.15 13.48
N GLN A 76 -4.16 12.20 13.96
CA GLN A 76 -4.56 12.08 15.37
C GLN A 76 -3.58 11.25 16.21
N HIS A 77 -2.55 10.66 15.60
CA HIS A 77 -1.58 9.86 16.33
C HIS A 77 -0.70 10.75 17.23
N PRO A 78 -0.37 10.36 18.48
CA PRO A 78 0.46 11.14 19.40
C PRO A 78 1.79 11.64 18.82
N PHE A 79 2.41 10.86 17.94
CA PHE A 79 3.58 11.28 17.16
C PHE A 79 3.36 12.58 16.37
N PHE A 80 2.26 12.67 15.63
CA PHE A 80 1.95 13.85 14.82
C PHE A 80 1.37 14.99 15.64
N GLN A 81 0.69 14.69 16.76
CA GLN A 81 0.30 15.71 17.74
C GLN A 81 1.53 16.34 18.41
N ALA A 82 2.53 15.54 18.80
CA ALA A 82 3.79 16.06 19.32
C ALA A 82 4.56 16.90 18.29
N LEU A 83 4.50 16.55 17.00
CA LEU A 83 5.02 17.38 15.91
C LEU A 83 4.25 18.72 15.83
N ALA A 84 2.92 18.67 15.84
CA ALA A 84 2.05 19.86 15.77
C ALA A 84 2.31 20.86 16.91
N GLU A 85 2.66 20.34 18.09
CA GLU A 85 2.99 21.13 19.28
C GLU A 85 4.45 21.59 19.33
N GLY A 86 5.28 21.21 18.35
CA GLY A 86 6.71 21.53 18.32
C GLY A 86 7.56 20.78 19.34
N LYS A 87 7.02 19.71 19.94
CA LYS A 87 7.71 18.90 20.96
C LYS A 87 8.52 17.76 20.38
N LEU A 88 8.12 17.23 19.23
CA LEU A 88 8.81 16.12 18.58
C LEU A 88 10.18 16.58 18.06
N PRO A 89 11.31 15.91 18.37
CA PRO A 89 12.58 16.23 17.75
C PRO A 89 12.50 16.04 16.23
N LEU A 90 13.01 17.01 15.44
CA LEU A 90 12.99 16.92 13.98
C LEU A 90 13.65 15.62 13.48
N ARG A 91 14.69 15.17 14.17
CA ARG A 91 15.38 13.91 13.90
C ARG A 91 14.43 12.71 13.89
N ALA A 92 13.45 12.65 14.80
CA ALA A 92 12.46 11.57 14.84
C ALA A 92 11.57 11.56 13.59
N MET A 93 11.22 12.74 13.05
CA MET A 93 10.53 12.86 11.77
C MET A 93 11.44 12.45 10.59
N GLY A 94 12.74 12.70 10.70
CA GLY A 94 13.73 12.15 9.76
C GLY A 94 13.78 10.61 9.78
N VAL A 95 13.77 9.99 10.96
CA VAL A 95 13.72 8.53 11.09
C VAL A 95 12.40 7.96 10.56
N TYR A 96 11.26 8.64 10.80
CA TYR A 96 9.97 8.30 10.18
C TYR A 96 10.10 8.21 8.65
N LYS A 97 10.73 9.21 8.03
CA LYS A 97 10.89 9.24 6.57
C LYS A 97 11.91 8.25 6.04
N ALA A 98 12.98 7.98 6.79
CA ALA A 98 13.90 6.89 6.45
C ALA A 98 13.22 5.51 6.50
N MET A 99 12.39 5.23 7.51
CA MET A 99 11.58 4.00 7.56
C MET A 99 10.54 3.96 6.44
N HIS A 100 9.91 5.11 6.14
CA HIS A 100 8.97 5.22 5.03
C HIS A 100 9.64 4.93 3.68
N TYR A 101 10.87 5.40 3.45
CA TYR A 101 11.64 5.07 2.26
C TYR A 101 11.82 3.55 2.12
N GLN A 102 12.21 2.85 3.19
CA GLN A 102 12.38 1.40 3.16
C GLN A 102 11.06 0.66 2.87
N PHE A 103 9.95 1.13 3.46
CA PHE A 103 8.61 0.64 3.14
C PHE A 103 8.23 0.90 1.68
N LEU A 104 8.50 2.10 1.17
CA LEU A 104 8.15 2.53 -0.18
C LEU A 104 8.80 1.63 -1.23
N GLN A 105 10.07 1.24 -1.05
CA GLN A 105 10.75 0.28 -1.93
C GLN A 105 9.99 -1.05 -2.07
N LYS A 106 9.30 -1.50 -1.00
CA LYS A 106 8.47 -2.72 -1.04
C LYS A 106 7.08 -2.46 -1.62
N ALA A 107 6.50 -1.30 -1.33
CA ALA A 107 5.20 -0.91 -1.88
C ALA A 107 5.26 -0.71 -3.41
N LEU A 108 6.27 0.00 -3.93
CA LEU A 108 6.45 0.21 -5.37
C LEU A 108 6.68 -1.13 -6.10
N ALA A 109 7.48 -2.04 -5.53
CA ALA A 109 7.63 -3.38 -6.08
C ALA A 109 6.30 -4.15 -6.14
N SER A 110 5.43 -3.94 -5.15
CA SER A 110 4.13 -4.59 -5.10
C SER A 110 3.11 -3.98 -6.08
N PHE A 111 3.24 -2.70 -6.41
CA PHE A 111 2.52 -2.07 -7.52
C PHE A 111 2.89 -2.69 -8.86
N GLY A 112 4.17 -3.02 -9.09
CA GLY A 112 4.60 -3.77 -10.28
C GLY A 112 3.92 -5.14 -10.41
N ILE A 113 3.70 -5.84 -9.29
CA ILE A 113 2.93 -7.10 -9.26
C ILE A 113 1.47 -6.83 -9.61
N PHE A 114 0.87 -5.79 -9.02
CA PHE A 114 -0.52 -5.45 -9.28
C PHE A 114 -0.75 -5.04 -10.74
N TYR A 115 0.18 -4.30 -11.35
CA TYR A 115 0.22 -3.99 -12.77
C TYR A 115 0.18 -5.27 -13.62
N ALA A 116 1.05 -6.24 -13.31
CA ALA A 116 1.11 -7.50 -14.05
C ALA A 116 -0.16 -8.34 -13.89
N ARG A 117 -0.70 -8.43 -12.67
CA ARG A 117 -1.96 -9.14 -12.37
C ARG A 117 -3.17 -8.53 -13.07
N THR A 118 -3.14 -7.23 -13.36
CA THR A 118 -4.26 -6.49 -13.96
C THR A 118 -4.11 -6.26 -15.46
N TYR A 119 -3.34 -7.10 -16.16
CA TYR A 119 -3.09 -6.96 -17.61
C TYR A 119 -4.38 -6.90 -18.47
N GLN A 120 -5.47 -7.53 -18.01
CA GLN A 120 -6.77 -7.50 -18.70
C GLN A 120 -7.61 -6.24 -18.38
N HIS A 121 -7.20 -5.42 -17.41
CA HIS A 121 -7.94 -4.26 -16.92
C HIS A 121 -7.17 -2.97 -17.19
N ALA A 122 -7.43 -2.37 -18.36
CA ALA A 122 -6.65 -1.23 -18.85
C ALA A 122 -6.75 0.01 -17.97
N ASP A 123 -7.92 0.26 -17.37
CA ASP A 123 -8.16 1.33 -16.42
C ASP A 123 -7.29 1.20 -15.16
N VAL A 124 -7.27 0.01 -14.54
CA VAL A 124 -6.46 -0.26 -13.35
C VAL A 124 -4.98 -0.21 -13.69
N ARG A 125 -4.56 -0.90 -14.76
CA ARG A 125 -3.15 -0.97 -15.16
C ARG A 125 -2.58 0.41 -15.49
N LYS A 126 -3.33 1.27 -16.19
CA LYS A 126 -2.90 2.62 -16.52
C LYS A 126 -2.78 3.51 -15.28
N ALA A 127 -3.75 3.42 -14.36
CA ALA A 127 -3.66 4.13 -13.09
C ALA A 127 -2.42 3.72 -12.27
N VAL A 128 -2.07 2.43 -12.27
CA VAL A 128 -0.85 1.94 -11.59
C VAL A 128 0.43 2.47 -12.22
N VAL A 129 0.55 2.46 -13.57
CA VAL A 129 1.75 2.99 -14.25
C VAL A 129 1.89 4.49 -14.05
N GLU A 130 0.79 5.23 -14.09
CA GLU A 130 0.81 6.66 -13.86
C GLU A 130 1.36 6.99 -12.47
N ASN A 131 0.78 6.38 -11.43
CA ASN A 131 1.26 6.53 -10.05
C ASN A 131 2.74 6.14 -9.92
N LEU A 132 3.15 4.97 -10.43
CA LEU A 132 4.57 4.57 -10.45
C LEU A 132 5.48 5.55 -11.17
N SER A 133 5.02 6.15 -12.28
CA SER A 133 5.80 7.11 -13.05
C SER A 133 5.96 8.44 -12.30
N GLU A 134 4.97 8.83 -11.50
CA GLU A 134 5.05 10.03 -10.65
C GLU A 134 5.99 9.79 -9.46
N GLU A 135 5.88 8.65 -8.79
CA GLU A 135 6.77 8.27 -7.67
C GLU A 135 8.25 8.20 -8.07
N GLU A 136 8.55 7.66 -9.25
CA GLU A 136 9.90 7.56 -9.83
C GLU A 136 10.36 8.86 -10.54
N GLY A 137 9.59 9.95 -10.45
CA GLY A 137 9.95 11.24 -11.05
C GLY A 137 10.03 11.24 -12.58
N LEU A 138 9.35 10.32 -13.26
CA LEU A 138 9.26 10.24 -14.73
C LEU A 138 8.10 11.06 -15.28
N LYS A 139 7.10 11.34 -14.44
CA LYS A 139 5.92 12.13 -14.77
C LYS A 139 5.66 13.16 -13.68
N ALA A 140 5.28 14.37 -14.08
CA ALA A 140 4.84 15.40 -13.17
C ALA A 140 3.36 15.19 -12.83
N ILE A 141 2.98 15.50 -11.59
CA ILE A 141 1.56 15.68 -11.22
C ILE A 141 0.95 16.73 -12.17
N PRO A 142 -0.25 16.50 -12.74
CA PRO A 142 -0.80 17.31 -13.82
C PRO A 142 -1.19 18.73 -13.36
N ARG A 143 -0.19 19.61 -13.30
CA ARG A 143 -0.29 21.04 -12.97
C ARG A 143 0.61 21.85 -13.91
N GLU A 144 0.14 23.01 -14.34
CA GLU A 144 0.86 23.85 -15.29
C GLU A 144 2.25 24.25 -14.75
N GLY A 145 3.29 24.04 -15.58
CA GLY A 145 4.68 24.34 -15.25
C GLY A 145 5.36 23.39 -14.24
N HIS A 146 4.62 22.41 -13.70
CA HIS A 146 5.14 21.49 -12.70
C HIS A 146 6.12 20.48 -13.33
N GLN A 147 7.21 20.18 -12.62
CA GLN A 147 8.28 19.31 -13.11
C GLN A 147 8.18 17.94 -12.44
N PRO A 148 8.61 16.85 -13.12
CA PRO A 148 8.73 15.54 -12.50
C PRO A 148 9.83 15.51 -11.43
N HIS A 149 9.51 15.04 -10.22
CA HIS A 149 10.45 14.96 -9.09
C HIS A 149 10.46 13.53 -8.55
N ASP A 150 11.65 12.93 -8.39
CA ASP A 150 11.77 11.61 -7.75
C ASP A 150 11.43 11.73 -6.26
N HIS A 151 10.35 11.06 -5.84
CA HIS A 151 9.86 11.15 -4.46
C HIS A 151 10.85 10.57 -3.45
N GLY A 152 11.65 9.59 -3.86
CA GLY A 152 12.78 9.08 -3.08
C GLY A 152 13.79 10.19 -2.80
N GLU A 153 14.23 10.94 -3.81
CA GLU A 153 15.14 12.08 -3.62
C GLU A 153 14.58 13.14 -2.67
N LEU A 154 13.28 13.42 -2.75
CA LEU A 154 12.59 14.33 -1.83
C LEU A 154 12.66 13.83 -0.37
N ILE A 155 12.52 12.52 -0.16
CA ILE A 155 12.71 11.90 1.16
C ILE A 155 14.15 12.09 1.65
N PHE A 156 15.15 11.78 0.83
CA PHE A 156 16.57 11.96 1.21
C PHE A 156 16.88 13.40 1.58
N ARG A 157 16.32 14.36 0.85
CA ARG A 157 16.50 15.78 1.12
C ARG A 157 15.93 16.19 2.48
N PHE A 158 14.71 15.75 2.80
CA PHE A 158 14.13 16.00 4.12
C PHE A 158 14.94 15.31 5.23
N CYS A 159 15.31 14.05 5.04
CA CYS A 159 16.14 13.31 6.00
C CYS A 159 17.47 14.02 6.29
N LYS A 160 18.12 14.58 5.27
CA LYS A 160 19.32 15.42 5.42
C LYS A 160 19.06 16.66 6.28
N ALA A 161 17.97 17.37 6.01
CA ALA A 161 17.57 18.53 6.82
C ALA A 161 17.24 18.15 8.28
N ALA A 162 16.77 16.93 8.50
CA ALA A 162 16.51 16.35 9.81
C ALA A 162 17.76 15.71 10.48
N GLY A 163 18.95 15.83 9.87
CA GLY A 163 20.21 15.36 10.45
C GLY A 163 20.59 13.91 10.16
N LEU A 164 20.01 13.28 9.14
CA LEU A 164 20.42 11.95 8.66
C LEU A 164 21.25 12.05 7.38
N SER A 165 22.37 11.33 7.31
CA SER A 165 23.10 11.17 6.06
C SER A 165 22.34 10.26 5.08
N ALA A 166 22.73 10.31 3.80
CA ALA A 166 22.17 9.38 2.82
C ALA A 166 22.47 7.91 3.17
N ASP A 167 23.63 7.64 3.79
CA ASP A 167 23.99 6.29 4.21
C ASP A 167 23.15 5.83 5.40
N ASP A 168 22.82 6.72 6.35
CA ASP A 168 21.89 6.41 7.44
C ASP A 168 20.50 6.02 6.90
N VAL A 169 20.00 6.76 5.91
CA VAL A 169 18.70 6.48 5.28
C VAL A 169 18.70 5.11 4.60
N ARG A 170 19.76 4.80 3.82
CA ARG A 170 19.90 3.49 3.15
C ARG A 170 20.08 2.34 4.12
N ALA A 171 20.81 2.56 5.21
CA ALA A 171 21.08 1.55 6.24
C ALA A 171 19.92 1.38 7.24
N THR A 172 18.87 2.21 7.17
CA THR A 172 17.72 2.13 8.07
C THR A 172 17.06 0.76 7.97
N LYS A 173 16.93 0.09 9.12
CA LYS A 173 16.25 -1.20 9.23
C LYS A 173 14.80 -0.99 9.63
N MET A 174 13.88 -1.62 8.89
CA MET A 174 12.48 -1.67 9.30
C MET A 174 12.33 -2.48 10.60
N THR A 175 11.55 -1.97 11.54
CA THR A 175 11.13 -2.72 12.72
C THR A 175 10.08 -3.78 12.36
N PRO A 176 9.73 -4.69 13.30
CA PRO A 176 8.66 -5.65 13.05
C PRO A 176 7.33 -5.02 12.62
N ALA A 177 6.95 -3.86 13.20
CA ALA A 177 5.71 -3.18 12.83
C ALA A 177 5.76 -2.63 11.38
N TRP A 178 6.92 -2.11 10.96
CA TRP A 178 7.14 -1.65 9.58
C TRP A 178 7.22 -2.81 8.60
N TRP A 179 7.84 -3.93 8.97
CA TRP A 179 7.81 -5.17 8.19
C TRP A 179 6.40 -5.71 8.04
N ALA A 180 5.60 -5.77 9.12
CA ALA A 180 4.22 -6.22 9.06
C ALA A 180 3.40 -5.37 8.08
N ARG A 181 3.57 -4.04 8.11
CA ARG A 181 2.96 -3.12 7.15
C ARG A 181 3.40 -3.42 5.71
N ALA A 182 4.70 -3.53 5.46
CA ALA A 182 5.25 -3.79 4.12
C ALA A 182 4.78 -5.14 3.54
N LEU A 183 4.83 -6.19 4.36
CA LEU A 183 4.42 -7.54 3.96
C LEU A 183 2.91 -7.65 3.75
N HIS A 184 2.10 -6.98 4.57
CA HIS A 184 0.65 -6.90 4.33
C HIS A 184 0.36 -6.22 3.00
N TYR A 185 1.03 -5.10 2.71
CA TYR A 185 0.87 -4.39 1.45
C TYR A 185 1.24 -5.27 0.23
N TYR A 186 2.37 -5.97 0.33
CA TYR A 186 2.82 -6.91 -0.69
C TYR A 186 1.85 -8.08 -0.87
N HIS A 187 1.42 -8.71 0.22
CA HIS A 187 0.47 -9.82 0.20
C HIS A 187 -0.87 -9.40 -0.40
N THR A 188 -1.41 -8.27 0.04
CA THR A 188 -2.68 -7.72 -0.46
C THR A 188 -2.62 -7.48 -1.96
N THR A 189 -1.61 -6.73 -2.43
CA THR A 189 -1.44 -6.45 -3.87
C THR A 189 -1.13 -7.70 -4.71
N ALA A 190 -0.56 -8.75 -4.13
CA ALA A 190 -0.27 -10.01 -4.82
C ALA A 190 -1.45 -11.00 -4.87
N HIS A 191 -2.36 -10.95 -3.90
CA HIS A 191 -3.35 -12.02 -3.71
C HIS A 191 -4.81 -11.55 -3.65
N GLU A 192 -5.09 -10.35 -3.14
CA GLU A 192 -6.48 -9.91 -2.99
C GLU A 192 -7.13 -9.57 -4.35
N PRO A 193 -8.47 -9.60 -4.43
CA PRO A 193 -9.24 -9.11 -5.58
C PRO A 193 -8.99 -7.62 -5.85
N ILE A 194 -9.14 -7.20 -7.11
CA ILE A 194 -8.83 -5.84 -7.58
C ILE A 194 -9.51 -4.76 -6.73
N GLY A 195 -10.83 -4.90 -6.49
CA GLY A 195 -11.58 -3.93 -5.70
C GLY A 195 -11.11 -3.82 -4.25
N VAL A 196 -10.66 -4.94 -3.65
CA VAL A 196 -10.11 -4.99 -2.29
C VAL A 196 -8.77 -4.28 -2.22
N VAL A 197 -7.88 -4.52 -3.20
CA VAL A 197 -6.58 -3.83 -3.30
C VAL A 197 -6.78 -2.33 -3.44
N LEU A 198 -7.66 -1.89 -4.35
CA LEU A 198 -7.92 -0.47 -4.59
C LEU A 198 -8.55 0.22 -3.37
N ALA A 199 -9.46 -0.46 -2.65
CA ALA A 199 -10.01 0.04 -1.40
C ALA A 199 -8.93 0.22 -0.32
N MET A 200 -8.00 -0.74 -0.21
CA MET A 200 -6.86 -0.59 0.69
C MET A 200 -5.97 0.58 0.27
N GLN A 201 -5.59 0.71 -1.00
CA GLN A 201 -4.70 1.79 -1.49
C GLN A 201 -5.31 3.18 -1.24
N SER A 202 -6.62 3.35 -1.47
CA SER A 202 -7.30 4.63 -1.28
C SER A 202 -7.27 5.12 0.17
N THR A 203 -7.23 4.21 1.16
CA THR A 203 -7.02 4.58 2.56
C THR A 203 -5.62 5.09 2.85
N GLN A 204 -4.61 4.67 2.09
CA GLN A 204 -3.20 4.94 2.39
C GLN A 204 -2.77 6.29 1.82
N GLU A 205 -3.11 6.55 0.57
CA GLU A 205 -2.86 7.84 -0.08
C GLU A 205 -3.80 8.90 0.49
N GLY A 206 -5.08 8.56 0.72
CA GLY A 206 -6.06 9.51 1.25
C GLY A 206 -5.74 10.08 2.64
N GLN A 207 -4.75 9.52 3.37
CA GLN A 207 -4.26 10.06 4.64
C GLN A 207 -3.36 11.29 4.46
N GLN A 208 -2.61 11.35 3.36
CA GLN A 208 -1.53 12.31 3.16
C GLN A 208 -2.04 13.74 2.99
N PRO A 209 -3.14 14.02 2.25
CA PRO A 209 -3.60 15.39 2.06
C PRO A 209 -3.90 16.10 3.38
N ALA A 210 -4.74 15.51 4.23
CA ALA A 210 -5.10 16.11 5.51
C ALA A 210 -3.93 16.07 6.51
N LEU A 211 -3.12 15.01 6.53
CA LEU A 211 -1.93 14.96 7.39
C LEU A 211 -0.96 16.09 7.06
N ASN A 212 -0.67 16.31 5.78
CA ASN A 212 0.32 17.29 5.34
C ASN A 212 -0.21 18.71 5.49
N LYS A 213 -1.45 18.97 5.05
CA LYS A 213 -2.08 20.30 5.10
C LYS A 213 -2.38 20.75 6.53
N ASP A 214 -2.95 19.88 7.35
CA ASP A 214 -3.45 20.27 8.67
C ASP A 214 -2.37 20.21 9.74
N VAL A 215 -1.36 19.35 9.59
CA VAL A 215 -0.40 19.05 10.66
C VAL A 215 1.05 19.27 10.23
N VAL A 216 1.55 18.53 9.26
CA VAL A 216 3.00 18.46 9.00
C VAL A 216 3.56 19.79 8.48
N LEU A 217 2.97 20.35 7.42
CA LEU A 217 3.45 21.62 6.84
C LEU A 217 3.32 22.80 7.83
N PRO A 218 2.18 22.99 8.54
CA PRO A 218 2.07 24.03 9.56
C PRO A 218 3.09 23.87 10.69
N ALA A 219 3.32 22.64 11.16
CA ALA A 219 4.28 22.37 12.23
C ALA A 219 5.72 22.68 11.79
N LEU A 220 6.13 22.19 10.63
CA LEU A 220 7.47 22.41 10.05
C LEU A 220 7.76 23.91 9.88
N ALA A 221 6.77 24.69 9.43
CA ALA A 221 6.90 26.13 9.30
C ALA A 221 7.02 26.84 10.66
N ARG A 222 6.16 26.47 11.63
CA ARG A 222 6.08 27.18 12.92
C ARG A 222 7.21 26.83 13.89
N HIS A 223 7.66 25.59 13.90
CA HIS A 223 8.52 25.06 14.97
C HIS A 223 9.91 24.62 14.50
N TYR A 224 10.11 24.42 13.19
CA TYR A 224 11.32 23.80 12.66
C TYR A 224 12.00 24.62 11.54
N ASN A 225 11.60 25.89 11.37
CA ASN A 225 12.19 26.83 10.41
C ASN A 225 12.13 26.39 8.93
N PHE A 226 11.08 25.67 8.54
CA PHE A 226 10.82 25.34 7.14
C PHE A 226 9.54 26.04 6.64
N PRO A 227 9.61 27.31 6.22
CA PRO A 227 8.44 28.00 5.68
C PRO A 227 7.91 27.33 4.39
N PRO A 228 6.66 27.59 3.99
CA PRO A 228 6.09 27.10 2.74
C PRO A 228 7.02 27.35 1.54
N GLY A 229 7.16 26.34 0.67
CA GLY A 229 8.07 26.38 -0.48
C GLY A 229 9.53 26.03 -0.17
N SER A 230 9.88 25.72 1.08
CA SER A 230 11.24 25.25 1.40
C SER A 230 11.55 23.94 0.66
N PRO A 231 12.67 23.84 -0.07
CA PRO A 231 13.01 22.62 -0.81
C PRO A 231 13.11 21.38 0.07
N ALA A 232 13.50 21.55 1.34
CA ALA A 232 13.64 20.47 2.31
C ALA A 232 12.31 19.76 2.65
N ILE A 233 11.16 20.43 2.49
CA ILE A 233 9.84 19.88 2.83
C ILE A 233 8.98 19.59 1.59
N GLU A 234 9.57 19.67 0.39
CA GLU A 234 8.86 19.51 -0.88
C GLU A 234 8.08 18.20 -0.96
N PHE A 235 8.62 17.09 -0.44
CA PHE A 235 7.90 15.81 -0.32
C PHE A 235 6.48 15.98 0.23
N PHE A 236 6.34 16.76 1.31
CA PHE A 236 5.06 16.94 2.00
C PHE A 236 4.13 17.88 1.23
N THR A 237 4.70 18.86 0.52
CA THR A 237 3.93 19.76 -0.36
C THR A 237 3.33 18.97 -1.51
N GLU A 238 4.12 18.14 -2.20
CA GLU A 238 3.64 17.32 -3.32
C GLU A 238 2.52 16.37 -2.87
N HIS A 239 2.74 15.63 -1.78
CA HIS A 239 1.75 14.68 -1.25
C HIS A 239 0.55 15.35 -0.57
N ALA A 240 0.55 16.67 -0.39
CA ALA A 240 -0.63 17.41 0.06
C ALA A 240 -1.67 17.55 -1.07
N GLU A 241 -1.21 17.50 -2.33
CA GLU A 241 -2.01 17.75 -3.53
C GLU A 241 -2.23 16.47 -4.34
N ALA A 242 -1.15 15.79 -4.74
CA ALA A 242 -1.18 14.60 -5.62
C ALA A 242 -2.15 13.52 -5.13
N ASP A 243 -2.06 13.23 -3.83
CA ASP A 243 -2.77 12.11 -3.22
C ASP A 243 -4.29 12.34 -3.12
N ILE A 244 -4.79 13.56 -3.37
CA ILE A 244 -6.23 13.79 -3.52
C ILE A 244 -6.73 13.12 -4.78
N GLU A 245 -6.07 13.34 -5.92
CA GLU A 245 -6.48 12.77 -7.20
C GLU A 245 -6.34 11.24 -7.17
N HIS A 246 -5.20 10.74 -6.69
CA HIS A 246 -4.95 9.31 -6.64
C HIS A 246 -5.94 8.57 -5.74
N SER A 247 -6.15 9.04 -4.51
CA SER A 247 -7.08 8.38 -3.59
C SER A 247 -8.53 8.40 -4.10
N ASN A 248 -8.96 9.49 -4.76
CA ASN A 248 -10.27 9.55 -5.39
C ASN A 248 -10.39 8.58 -6.56
N ARG A 249 -9.38 8.53 -7.45
CA ARG A 249 -9.38 7.58 -8.58
C ARG A 249 -9.40 6.12 -8.10
N GLN A 250 -8.65 5.80 -7.06
CA GLN A 250 -8.66 4.47 -6.45
C GLN A 250 -10.01 4.13 -5.84
N ALA A 251 -10.64 5.09 -5.14
CA ALA A 251 -11.99 4.91 -4.59
C ALA A 251 -13.04 4.71 -5.70
N ASP A 252 -12.98 5.48 -6.78
CA ASP A 252 -13.91 5.34 -7.91
C ASP A 252 -13.72 4.01 -8.64
N LEU A 253 -12.45 3.60 -8.86
CA LEU A 253 -12.16 2.31 -9.47
C LEU A 253 -12.57 1.16 -8.57
N CYS A 254 -12.40 1.24 -7.24
CA CYS A 254 -12.75 0.13 -6.36
C CYS A 254 -14.25 -0.20 -6.44
N LEU A 255 -15.13 0.80 -6.60
CA LEU A 255 -16.58 0.59 -6.79
C LEU A 255 -16.90 -0.35 -7.94
N LYS A 256 -16.18 -0.22 -9.06
CA LYS A 256 -16.36 -1.05 -10.25
C LYS A 256 -16.03 -2.52 -9.98
N TYR A 257 -15.12 -2.80 -9.06
CA TYR A 257 -14.60 -4.14 -8.79
C TYR A 257 -15.08 -4.73 -7.45
N LEU A 258 -16.05 -4.09 -6.78
CA LEU A 258 -16.70 -4.56 -5.55
C LEU A 258 -18.18 -4.87 -5.78
N ASP A 259 -18.45 -5.84 -6.64
CA ASP A 259 -19.80 -6.16 -7.14
C ASP A 259 -20.63 -7.07 -6.21
N THR A 260 -19.97 -7.81 -5.30
CA THR A 260 -20.62 -8.69 -4.32
C THR A 260 -20.44 -8.19 -2.88
N ASP A 261 -21.37 -8.58 -2.00
CA ASP A 261 -21.29 -8.20 -0.58
C ASP A 261 -20.11 -8.85 0.13
N ALA A 262 -19.69 -10.05 -0.31
CA ALA A 262 -18.48 -10.70 0.17
C ALA A 262 -17.22 -9.90 -0.17
N LEU A 263 -17.11 -9.37 -1.39
CA LEU A 263 -15.99 -8.51 -1.78
C LEU A 263 -15.99 -7.19 -1.00
N LYS A 264 -17.17 -6.59 -0.81
CA LYS A 264 -17.30 -5.36 0.00
C LYS A 264 -16.87 -5.58 1.45
N ALA A 265 -17.33 -6.67 2.07
CA ALA A 265 -16.91 -7.03 3.42
C ALA A 265 -15.39 -7.25 3.51
N ARG A 266 -14.80 -7.95 2.53
CA ARG A 266 -13.35 -8.16 2.47
C ARG A 266 -12.58 -6.85 2.27
N ALA A 267 -13.11 -5.93 1.45
CA ALA A 267 -12.51 -4.62 1.23
C ALA A 267 -12.44 -3.79 2.51
N LEU A 268 -13.51 -3.77 3.31
CA LEU A 268 -13.54 -3.07 4.59
C LEU A 268 -12.53 -3.68 5.58
N GLU A 269 -12.49 -5.01 5.68
CA GLU A 269 -11.55 -5.72 6.55
C GLU A 269 -10.09 -5.39 6.21
N VAL A 270 -9.70 -5.51 4.94
CA VAL A 270 -8.33 -5.28 4.49
C VAL A 270 -7.95 -3.79 4.57
N ALA A 271 -8.89 -2.89 4.27
CA ALA A 271 -8.69 -1.45 4.45
C ALA A 271 -8.41 -1.11 5.93
N GLU A 272 -9.18 -1.67 6.86
CA GLU A 272 -8.96 -1.46 8.29
C GLU A 272 -7.62 -2.06 8.76
N GLN A 273 -7.27 -3.27 8.32
CA GLN A 273 -5.97 -3.88 8.62
C GLN A 273 -4.79 -2.99 8.16
N ALA A 274 -4.87 -2.43 6.95
CA ALA A 274 -3.82 -1.54 6.44
C ALA A 274 -3.72 -0.23 7.24
N CYS A 275 -4.86 0.35 7.63
CA CYS A 275 -4.88 1.52 8.52
C CYS A 275 -4.30 1.22 9.91
N MET A 276 -4.66 0.08 10.52
CA MET A 276 -4.12 -0.39 11.79
C MET A 276 -2.61 -0.58 11.73
N LEU A 277 -2.09 -1.21 10.68
CA LEU A 277 -0.66 -1.45 10.50
C LEU A 277 0.11 -0.14 10.29
N ARG A 278 -0.47 0.81 9.56
CA ARG A 278 0.09 2.17 9.45
C ARG A 278 0.16 2.84 10.82
N TRP A 279 -0.93 2.82 11.59
CA TRP A 279 -0.96 3.35 12.95
C TRP A 279 0.11 2.70 13.83
N ALA A 280 0.16 1.36 13.88
CA ALA A 280 1.11 0.61 14.67
C ALA A 280 2.57 0.89 14.29
N SER A 281 2.88 1.05 13.00
CA SER A 281 4.22 1.41 12.54
C SER A 281 4.67 2.79 13.04
N ILE A 282 3.74 3.72 13.22
CA ILE A 282 4.02 5.05 13.79
C ILE A 282 4.07 4.97 15.32
N THR A 283 3.25 4.12 15.96
CA THR A 283 3.32 3.88 17.41
C THR A 283 4.68 3.34 17.82
N ASP A 284 5.20 2.37 17.06
CA ASP A 284 6.55 1.81 17.25
C ASP A 284 7.62 2.90 17.19
N LEU A 285 7.58 3.75 16.15
CA LEU A 285 8.48 4.88 16.02
C LEU A 285 8.35 5.88 17.18
N TYR A 286 7.13 6.22 17.58
CA TYR A 286 6.86 7.16 18.66
C TYR A 286 7.45 6.68 19.99
N ARG A 287 7.26 5.41 20.31
CA ARG A 287 7.81 4.79 21.52
C ARG A 287 9.34 4.86 21.53
N ARG A 288 9.98 4.48 20.43
CA ARG A 288 11.44 4.44 20.34
C ARG A 288 12.08 5.83 20.27
N GLU A 289 11.60 6.69 19.38
CA GLU A 289 12.29 7.95 19.02
C GLU A 289 11.86 9.15 19.88
N TYR A 290 10.71 9.07 20.56
CA TYR A 290 10.19 10.18 21.36
C TYR A 290 9.99 9.84 22.83
N VAL A 291 9.35 8.70 23.13
CA VAL A 291 9.17 8.27 24.53
C VAL A 291 10.47 7.68 25.11
N GLY A 292 11.33 7.11 24.26
CA GLY A 292 12.58 6.47 24.68
C GLY A 292 12.38 5.06 25.25
N GLU A 293 11.29 4.39 24.87
CA GLU A 293 11.06 2.99 25.26
C GLU A 293 12.08 2.08 24.55
N THR A 294 12.66 1.15 25.32
CA THR A 294 13.55 0.12 24.81
C THR A 294 12.79 -1.14 24.44
N GLU A 295 13.22 -1.81 23.37
CA GLU A 295 12.63 -3.08 22.97
C GLU A 295 12.90 -4.17 24.01
N ILE A 296 11.88 -4.99 24.27
CA ILE A 296 12.02 -6.19 25.09
C ILE A 296 12.59 -7.29 24.20
N LEU A 297 13.89 -7.56 24.36
CA LEU A 297 14.62 -8.53 23.56
C LEU A 297 14.92 -9.81 24.36
N PRO A 298 15.11 -10.97 23.69
CA PRO A 298 15.64 -12.16 24.33
C PRO A 298 16.98 -11.89 25.04
N ALA A 299 17.24 -12.60 26.14
CA ALA A 299 18.47 -12.44 26.91
C ALA A 299 19.72 -12.57 26.02
N GLY A 300 20.61 -11.57 26.07
CA GLY A 300 21.87 -11.55 25.31
C GLY A 300 21.78 -10.97 23.89
N VAL A 301 20.59 -10.60 23.41
CA VAL A 301 20.40 -9.91 22.13
C VAL A 301 20.49 -8.39 22.36
N ARG A 302 21.22 -7.69 21.48
CA ARG A 302 21.33 -6.22 21.45
C ARG A 302 21.03 -5.70 20.05
#